data_AF-A0A1Y2DZQ9-F1
#
_entry.id   AF-A0A1Y2DZQ9-F1
#
_cell.length_a   1.000
_cell.length_b   1.000
_cell.length_c   1.000
_cell.angle_alpha   90.00
_cell.angle_beta   90.00
_cell.angle_gamma   90.00
#
_symmetry.space_group_name_H-M   'P 1'
#
loop_
_entity.id
_entity.type
_entity.pdbx_description
1 polymer ?
#
loop_
_entity_poly.entity_id
_entity_poly.type
_entity_poly.pdbx_seq_one_letter_code
_entity_poly.pdbx_strand_id
1 'polypeptide(L)'
;FFIDVEALQETGISAQDIAKLRSAGFATVTGVIQATRKTLTKIKGLSEIKVEKIKDAANKILPQTFITGAEAAVRREKVVSITTGSRQFDGMLGGGIQSQSVTEGEFTLF
;
A
#
# COMPACT_ATOMS: atom_id res chain seq x y z
N PHE A 1 6.08 -6.17 -1.93
CA PHE A 1 6.47 -5.47 -3.17
C PHE A 1 5.60 -4.24 -3.33
N PHE A 2 6.22 -3.08 -3.48
CA PHE A 2 5.54 -1.80 -3.70
C PHE A 2 5.86 -1.31 -5.11
N ILE A 3 4.94 -0.58 -5.71
CA ILE A 3 5.14 0.08 -7.00
C ILE A 3 5.43 1.55 -6.70
N ASP A 4 6.55 2.05 -7.20
CA ASP A 4 6.95 3.44 -7.01
C ASP A 4 6.03 4.38 -7.81
N VAL A 5 5.85 5.60 -7.31
CA VAL A 5 5.06 6.65 -7.97
C VAL A 5 5.59 7.00 -9.37
N GLU A 6 6.86 6.70 -9.67
CA GLU A 6 7.45 6.84 -11.01
C GLU A 6 6.75 6.01 -12.09
N ALA A 7 6.14 4.86 -11.73
CA ALA A 7 5.37 4.05 -12.69
C ALA A 7 4.16 4.79 -13.28
N LEU A 8 3.68 5.85 -12.61
CA LEU A 8 2.60 6.70 -13.16
C LEU A 8 3.06 7.49 -14.40
N GLN A 9 4.36 7.65 -14.61
CA GLN A 9 4.89 8.34 -15.78
C GLN A 9 4.55 7.57 -17.08
N GLU A 10 4.60 6.24 -17.04
CA GLU A 10 4.25 5.37 -18.18
C GLU A 10 2.77 5.44 -18.54
N THR A 11 1.93 5.84 -17.59
CA THR A 11 0.48 6.03 -17.80
C THR A 11 0.10 7.45 -18.26
N GLY A 12 1.08 8.30 -18.53
CA GLY A 12 0.87 9.65 -19.08
C GLY A 12 0.76 10.77 -18.05
N ILE A 13 1.21 10.55 -16.81
CA ILE A 13 1.30 11.61 -15.79
C ILE A 13 2.62 12.37 -15.96
N SER A 14 2.57 13.70 -15.89
CA SER A 14 3.77 14.55 -15.98
C SER A 14 4.72 14.34 -14.80
N ALA A 15 6.02 14.26 -15.07
CA ALA A 15 7.07 14.18 -14.06
C ALA A 15 7.00 15.32 -13.02
N GLN A 16 6.50 16.50 -13.41
CA GLN A 16 6.29 17.61 -12.48
C GLN A 16 5.20 17.34 -11.44
N ASP A 17 4.13 16.64 -11.84
CA ASP A 17 3.04 16.29 -10.94
C ASP A 17 3.45 15.10 -10.04
N ILE A 18 4.29 14.18 -10.55
CA ILE A 18 4.93 13.12 -9.74
C ILE A 18 5.85 13.70 -8.67
N ALA A 19 6.67 14.71 -9.01
CA ALA A 19 7.55 15.37 -8.05
C ALA A 19 6.78 16.05 -6.90
N LYS A 20 5.58 16.60 -7.19
CA LYS A 20 4.68 17.17 -6.17
C LYS A 20 4.08 16.08 -5.27
N LEU A 21 3.67 14.95 -5.83
CA LEU A 21 3.19 13.80 -5.05
C LEU A 21 4.27 13.30 -4.10
N ARG A 22 5.51 13.20 -4.58
CA ARG A 22 6.67 12.80 -3.76
C ARG A 22 6.95 13.80 -2.65
N SER A 23 6.95 15.09 -2.96
CA SER A 23 7.11 16.18 -1.99
C SER A 23 5.98 16.21 -0.95
N ALA A 24 4.79 15.72 -1.30
CA ALA A 24 3.65 15.58 -0.39
C ALA A 24 3.69 14.28 0.45
N GLY A 25 4.72 13.44 0.28
CA GLY A 25 4.91 12.19 1.03
C GLY A 25 4.36 10.93 0.35
N PHE A 26 3.85 11.04 -0.88
CA PHE A 26 3.37 9.87 -1.63
C PHE A 26 4.51 9.27 -2.47
N ALA A 27 5.15 8.23 -1.94
CA ALA A 27 6.22 7.51 -2.63
C ALA A 27 5.72 6.29 -3.43
N THR A 28 4.54 5.76 -3.13
CA THR A 28 4.02 4.53 -3.77
C THR A 28 2.69 4.75 -4.46
N VAL A 29 2.44 4.01 -5.54
CA VAL A 29 1.15 4.01 -6.25
C VAL A 29 0.02 3.58 -5.30
N THR A 30 0.28 2.61 -4.43
CA THR A 30 -0.68 2.18 -3.39
C THR A 30 -1.05 3.33 -2.45
N GLY A 31 -0.07 4.14 -2.02
CA GLY A 31 -0.34 5.33 -1.21
C GLY A 31 -1.21 6.35 -1.94
N VAL A 32 -0.98 6.56 -3.23
CA VAL A 32 -1.81 7.44 -4.07
C VAL A 32 -3.23 6.88 -4.21
N ILE A 33 -3.42 5.57 -4.37
CA ILE A 33 -4.75 4.92 -4.45
C ILE A 33 -5.51 5.05 -3.13
N GLN A 34 -4.83 4.84 -2.00
CA GLN A 34 -5.44 4.93 -0.66
C GLN A 34 -5.76 6.37 -0.24
N ALA A 35 -5.01 7.36 -0.73
CA ALA A 35 -5.25 8.77 -0.44
C ALA A 35 -6.64 9.22 -0.92
N THR A 36 -7.34 10.05 -0.17
CA THR A 36 -8.62 10.61 -0.66
C THR A 36 -8.36 11.67 -1.74
N ARG A 37 -9.32 11.87 -2.65
CA ARG A 37 -9.27 12.96 -3.65
C ARG A 37 -9.04 14.31 -2.97
N LYS A 38 -9.71 14.55 -1.84
CA LYS A 38 -9.55 15.77 -1.01
C LYS A 38 -8.12 15.97 -0.53
N THR A 39 -7.41 14.90 -0.16
CA THR A 39 -6.00 14.99 0.27
C THR A 39 -5.10 15.36 -0.89
N LEU A 40 -5.34 14.80 -2.08
CA LEU A 40 -4.54 15.08 -3.26
C LEU A 40 -4.78 16.50 -3.81
N THR A 41 -6.03 17.00 -3.76
CA THR A 41 -6.36 18.38 -4.19
C THR A 41 -5.76 19.45 -3.26
N LYS A 42 -5.41 19.11 -2.01
CA LYS A 42 -4.71 20.03 -1.10
C LYS A 42 -3.25 20.28 -1.49
N ILE A 43 -2.67 19.44 -2.36
CA ILE A 43 -1.30 19.61 -2.82
C ILE A 43 -1.24 20.81 -3.77
N LYS A 44 -0.41 21.79 -3.43
CA LYS A 44 -0.25 23.02 -4.24
C LYS A 44 0.12 22.67 -5.69
N GLY A 45 -0.68 23.15 -6.63
CA GLY A 45 -0.44 22.97 -8.06
C GLY A 45 -0.96 21.66 -8.66
N LEU A 46 -1.79 20.89 -7.93
CA LEU A 46 -2.64 19.84 -8.49
C LEU A 46 -4.08 20.34 -8.56
N SER A 47 -4.65 20.37 -9.77
CA SER A 47 -6.08 20.67 -9.97
C SER A 47 -6.91 19.39 -9.86
N GLU A 48 -8.22 19.53 -9.65
CA GLU A 48 -9.14 18.39 -9.52
C GLU A 48 -9.12 17.48 -10.76
N ILE A 49 -9.01 18.08 -11.95
CA ILE A 49 -8.86 17.37 -13.23
C ILE A 49 -7.57 16.52 -13.26
N LYS A 50 -6.47 17.03 -12.70
CA LYS A 50 -5.21 16.28 -12.63
C LYS A 50 -5.30 15.15 -11.61
N VAL A 51 -5.94 15.39 -10.47
CA VAL A 51 -6.16 14.38 -9.43
C VAL A 51 -6.97 13.20 -9.97
N GLU A 52 -8.04 13.46 -10.73
CA GLU A 52 -8.81 12.39 -11.39
C GLU A 52 -7.95 11.59 -12.36
N LYS A 53 -7.17 12.26 -13.23
CA LYS A 53 -6.26 11.57 -14.15
C LYS A 53 -5.23 10.69 -13.43
N ILE A 54 -4.67 11.17 -12.32
CA ILE A 54 -3.72 10.42 -11.48
C ILE A 54 -4.40 9.20 -10.87
N LYS A 55 -5.64 9.34 -10.40
CA LYS A 55 -6.43 8.24 -9.84
C LYS A 55 -6.77 7.18 -10.87
N ASP A 56 -7.19 7.60 -12.07
CA ASP A 56 -7.46 6.69 -13.18
C ASP A 56 -6.18 5.95 -13.63
N ALA A 57 -5.07 6.66 -13.75
CA ALA A 57 -3.76 6.08 -14.02
C ALA A 57 -3.36 5.04 -12.97
N ALA A 58 -3.49 5.37 -11.68
CA ALA A 58 -3.15 4.47 -10.60
C ALA A 58 -4.06 3.22 -10.58
N ASN A 59 -5.36 3.37 -10.87
CA ASN A 59 -6.30 2.26 -10.98
C ASN A 59 -5.98 1.32 -12.16
N LYS A 60 -5.40 1.82 -13.25
CA LYS A 60 -4.93 0.98 -14.36
C LYS A 60 -3.74 0.11 -13.97
N ILE A 61 -2.83 0.64 -13.14
CA ILE A 61 -1.64 -0.09 -12.66
C ILE A 61 -2.03 -1.11 -11.59
N LEU A 62 -2.87 -0.71 -10.63
CA LEU A 62 -3.31 -1.53 -9.50
C LEU A 62 -4.84 -1.55 -9.44
N PRO A 63 -5.50 -2.38 -10.26
CA PRO A 63 -6.95 -2.49 -10.28
C PRO A 63 -7.48 -2.93 -8.91
N GLN A 64 -8.38 -2.14 -8.33
CA GLN A 64 -9.11 -2.46 -7.10
C GLN A 64 -10.40 -3.20 -7.45
N THR A 65 -10.28 -4.41 -7.99
CA THR A 65 -11.43 -5.26 -8.33
C THR A 65 -11.76 -6.21 -7.19
N PHE A 66 -12.99 -6.72 -7.21
CA PHE A 66 -13.34 -7.87 -6.37
C PHE A 66 -12.49 -9.07 -6.78
N ILE A 67 -12.05 -9.82 -5.78
CA ILE A 67 -11.32 -11.07 -5.95
C ILE A 67 -12.09 -12.19 -5.24
N THR A 68 -11.94 -13.41 -5.74
CA THR A 68 -12.54 -14.59 -5.10
C THR A 68 -11.80 -14.96 -3.80
N GLY A 69 -12.45 -15.76 -2.95
CA GLY A 69 -11.83 -16.25 -1.70
C GLY A 69 -10.55 -17.07 -1.95
N ALA A 70 -10.50 -17.81 -3.06
CA ALA A 70 -9.31 -18.57 -3.45
C ALA A 70 -8.14 -17.65 -3.84
N GLU A 71 -8.40 -16.62 -4.64
CA GLU A 71 -7.38 -15.63 -5.02
C GLU A 71 -6.88 -14.84 -3.80
N ALA A 72 -7.77 -14.53 -2.85
CA ALA A 72 -7.40 -13.90 -1.59
C ALA A 72 -6.48 -14.81 -0.74
N ALA A 73 -6.74 -16.12 -0.72
CA ALA A 73 -5.88 -17.10 -0.03
C ALA A 73 -4.48 -17.16 -0.67
N VAL A 74 -4.41 -17.27 -2.00
CA VAL A 74 -3.13 -17.24 -2.74
C VAL A 74 -2.36 -15.94 -2.48
N ARG A 75 -3.07 -14.80 -2.42
CA ARG A 75 -2.43 -13.51 -2.10
C ARG A 75 -1.84 -13.49 -0.69
N ARG A 76 -2.46 -14.18 0.27
CA ARG A 76 -1.97 -14.30 1.66
C ARG A 76 -0.77 -15.21 1.80
N GLU A 77 -0.46 -16.07 0.83
CA GLU A 77 0.80 -16.84 0.83
C GLU A 77 2.04 -15.93 0.77
N LYS A 78 1.89 -14.69 0.28
CA LYS A 78 2.95 -13.67 0.28
C LYS A 78 3.15 -13.00 1.65
N VAL A 79 2.30 -13.30 2.64
CA VAL A 79 2.46 -12.81 4.01
C VAL A 79 3.56 -13.62 4.66
N VAL A 80 4.66 -12.94 5.00
CA VAL A 80 5.78 -13.54 5.72
C VAL A 80 5.47 -13.50 7.22
N SER A 81 5.80 -14.58 7.92
CA SER A 81 5.78 -14.64 9.39
C SER A 81 7.20 -14.53 9.94
N ILE A 82 7.39 -13.64 10.91
CA ILE A 82 8.67 -13.43 11.60
C ILE A 82 8.65 -14.25 12.89
N THR A 83 9.63 -15.13 13.05
CA THR A 83 9.78 -15.92 14.28
C THR A 83 10.03 -15.01 15.50
N THR A 84 9.43 -15.38 16.62
CA THR A 84 9.66 -14.75 17.93
C THR A 84 10.88 -15.29 18.64
N GLY A 85 11.53 -16.34 18.11
CA GLY A 85 12.66 -17.03 18.71
C GLY A 85 12.29 -18.19 19.65
N SER A 86 11.01 -18.34 20.01
CA SER A 86 10.50 -19.48 20.79
C SER A 86 9.58 -20.36 19.94
N ARG A 87 9.91 -21.65 19.84
CA ARG A 87 9.11 -22.62 19.07
C ARG A 87 7.70 -22.81 19.65
N GLN A 88 7.54 -22.74 20.98
CA GLN A 88 6.22 -22.84 21.61
C GLN A 88 5.37 -21.61 21.31
N PHE A 89 5.96 -20.42 21.35
CA PHE A 89 5.23 -19.18 21.12
C PHE A 89 4.89 -18.98 19.64
N ASP A 90 5.82 -19.31 18.74
CA ASP A 90 5.53 -19.35 17.30
C ASP A 90 4.43 -20.36 16.96
N GLY A 91 4.39 -21.51 17.64
CA GLY A 91 3.31 -22.49 17.49
C GLY A 91 1.94 -21.95 17.88
N MET A 92 1.86 -21.17 18.97
CA MET A 92 0.61 -20.50 19.38
C MET A 92 0.17 -19.40 18.40
N LEU A 93 1.12 -18.70 17.78
CA LEU A 93 0.85 -17.64 16.80
C LEU A 93 0.67 -18.15 15.36
N GLY A 94 0.74 -19.46 15.13
CA GLY A 94 0.57 -20.05 13.79
C GLY A 94 1.77 -19.79 12.86
N GLY A 95 2.98 -19.72 13.41
CA GLY A 95 4.23 -19.54 12.66
C GLY A 95 5.00 -18.25 12.97
N GLY A 96 4.56 -17.47 13.97
CA GLY A 96 5.19 -16.22 14.39
C GLY A 96 4.34 -14.98 14.08
N ILE A 97 4.97 -13.80 14.09
CA ILE A 97 4.29 -12.51 13.86
C ILE A 97 4.12 -12.28 12.37
N GLN A 98 2.87 -12.13 11.92
CA GLN A 98 2.55 -11.93 10.51
C GLN A 98 2.89 -10.51 10.03
N SER A 99 3.43 -10.40 8.82
CA SER A 99 3.58 -9.12 8.11
C SER A 99 2.25 -8.64 7.52
N GLN A 100 2.17 -7.34 7.21
CA GLN A 100 0.96 -6.70 6.64
C GLN A 100 -0.27 -6.73 7.57
N SER A 101 -0.07 -7.00 8.86
CA SER A 101 -1.06 -6.88 9.92
C SER A 101 -0.47 -6.11 11.10
N VAL A 102 -1.34 -5.61 11.96
CA VAL A 102 -0.95 -5.10 13.28
C VAL A 102 -1.21 -6.24 14.26
N THR A 103 -0.16 -6.70 14.93
CA THR A 103 -0.25 -7.69 16.01
C THR A 103 -0.01 -6.97 17.33
N GLU A 104 -1.02 -6.95 18.19
CA GLU A 104 -0.91 -6.40 19.55
C GLU A 104 -0.72 -7.55 20.55
N GLY A 105 0.18 -7.35 21.51
CA GLY A 105 0.44 -8.29 22.59
C GLY A 105 0.96 -7.56 23.82
N GLU A 106 0.41 -7.88 24.99
CA GLU A 106 0.89 -7.36 26.27
C GLU A 106 2.05 -8.25 26.75
N PHE A 107 3.24 -7.67 26.89
CA PHE A 107 4.44 -8.39 27.36
C PHE A 107 4.72 -7.97 28.81
N THR A 108 4.00 -8.57 29.75
CA THR A 108 4.24 -8.33 31.18
C THR A 108 5.40 -9.21 31.63
N LEU A 109 6.58 -8.60 31.77
CA LEU A 109 7.72 -9.22 32.45
C LEU A 109 7.40 -9.32 33.94
N PHE A 110 7.18 -10.55 34.42
CA PHE A 110 7.33 -10.91 35.83
C PHE A 110 8.60 -11.75 35.98
#